data_AF-A0A1Y4NHX2-F1
#
_entry.id   AF-A0A1Y4NHX2-F1
#
_cell.length_a   1.000
_cell.length_b   1.000
_cell.length_c   1.000
_cell.angle_alpha   90.00
_cell.angle_beta   90.00
_cell.angle_gamma   90.00
#
_symmetry.space_group_name_H-M   'P 1'
#
loop_
_entity.id
_entity.type
_entity.pdbx_description
1 polymer ?
#
loop_
_entity_poly.entity_id
_entity_poly.type
_entity_poly.pdbx_seq_one_letter_code
_entity_poly.pdbx_strand_id
1 'polypeptide(L)'
;MKRKPKSLIKKFVLRLFAALFCIIAVVFLVFGIKGYSMYRDAVTACPIPQMVSSIQSRENFVEYEELPTIYIDAVISVEDKRFESHCGVDFIAIGRAVWNDIKAMSFVEGGSTITQQIAKNQYYTQEKKLERKFAEIFTAIELEKYCSKQEIFELYVNTIYFGDGYYGIYDAAKGYFGKQPSELSDYEAIMLAGLPNAPSAYSPSTNPELAYSRMKIVLSKMVECNAITQEEAEVILTDGK
;
A
#
# COMPACT_ATOMS: atom_id res chain seq x y z
N MET A 1 5.83 -10.22 60.64
CA MET A 1 5.99 -10.57 59.20
C MET A 1 5.75 -9.33 58.34
N LYS A 2 6.80 -8.59 57.94
CA LYS A 2 6.65 -7.37 57.11
C LYS A 2 6.26 -7.78 55.68
N ARG A 3 5.02 -7.50 55.26
CA ARG A 3 4.57 -7.67 53.87
C ARG A 3 5.48 -6.82 52.96
N LYS A 4 6.46 -7.43 52.29
CA LYS A 4 7.22 -6.77 51.21
C LYS A 4 6.27 -6.40 50.05
N PRO A 5 6.60 -5.36 49.29
CA PRO A 5 5.63 -4.36 48.89
C PRO A 5 5.11 -4.63 47.47
N LYS A 6 4.11 -5.49 47.32
CA LYS A 6 3.41 -5.64 46.02
C LYS A 6 2.97 -4.28 45.44
N SER A 7 2.68 -3.29 46.30
CA SER A 7 2.35 -1.91 45.87
C SER A 7 3.54 -1.09 45.38
N LEU A 8 4.77 -1.29 45.89
CA LEU A 8 5.96 -0.57 45.40
C LEU A 8 6.43 -1.16 44.06
N ILE A 9 6.37 -2.47 43.88
CA ILE A 9 6.68 -3.12 42.59
C ILE A 9 5.65 -2.68 41.53
N LYS A 10 4.36 -2.67 41.85
CA LYS A 10 3.32 -2.16 40.94
C LYS A 10 3.52 -0.68 40.57
N LYS A 11 3.87 0.17 41.55
CA LYS A 11 4.19 1.59 41.31
C LYS A 11 5.45 1.77 40.45
N PHE A 12 6.47 0.94 40.65
CA PHE A 12 7.69 0.95 39.85
C PHE A 12 7.42 0.53 38.40
N VAL A 13 6.71 -0.58 38.19
CA VAL A 13 6.29 -1.05 36.86
C VAL A 13 5.42 -0.02 36.15
N LEU A 14 4.45 0.58 36.84
CA LEU A 14 3.60 1.63 36.27
C LEU A 14 4.42 2.87 35.85
N ARG A 15 5.41 3.26 36.65
CA ARG A 15 6.33 4.36 36.29
C ARG A 15 7.20 4.03 35.07
N LEU A 16 7.63 2.77 34.92
CA LEU A 16 8.37 2.33 33.74
C LEU A 16 7.51 2.38 32.48
N PHE A 17 6.26 1.88 32.54
CA PHE A 17 5.33 2.00 31.42
C PHE A 17 5.01 3.45 31.07
N ALA A 18 4.79 4.30 32.08
CA ALA A 18 4.56 5.73 31.87
C ALA A 18 5.79 6.40 31.23
N ALA A 19 7.00 6.08 31.69
CA ALA A 19 8.23 6.61 31.10
C ALA A 19 8.41 6.16 29.64
N LEU A 20 8.17 4.87 29.33
CA LEU A 20 8.21 4.34 27.97
C LEU A 20 7.17 5.03 27.07
N PHE A 21 5.95 5.21 27.56
CA PHE A 21 4.90 5.94 26.86
C PHE A 21 5.31 7.38 26.56
N CYS A 22 5.90 8.09 27.53
CA CYS A 22 6.41 9.44 27.32
C CYS A 22 7.52 9.48 26.26
N ILE A 23 8.45 8.51 26.26
CA ILE A 23 9.50 8.41 25.24
C ILE A 23 8.89 8.22 23.86
N ILE A 24 7.93 7.28 23.72
CA ILE A 24 7.22 7.05 22.48
C ILE A 24 6.51 8.33 22.03
N ALA A 25 5.78 9.01 22.93
CA ALA A 25 5.07 10.25 22.61
C ALA A 25 6.03 11.35 22.11
N VAL A 26 7.21 11.50 22.73
CA VAL A 26 8.24 12.45 22.29
C VAL A 26 8.79 12.06 20.92
N VAL A 27 9.04 10.77 20.67
CA VAL A 27 9.47 10.28 19.36
C VAL A 27 8.41 10.62 18.30
N PHE A 28 7.14 10.26 18.53
CA PHE A 28 6.04 10.60 17.62
C PHE A 28 5.92 12.11 17.38
N LEU A 29 6.08 12.94 18.42
CA LEU A 29 6.07 14.39 18.28
C LEU A 29 7.21 14.90 17.39
N VAL A 30 8.44 14.46 17.66
CA VAL A 30 9.64 14.90 16.93
C VAL A 30 9.57 14.48 15.46
N PHE A 31 9.25 13.22 15.18
CA PHE A 31 9.15 12.73 13.81
C PHE A 31 7.89 13.25 13.11
N GLY A 32 6.81 13.53 13.85
CA GLY A 32 5.61 14.19 13.32
C GLY A 32 5.89 15.62 12.87
N ILE A 33 6.61 16.42 13.67
CA ILE A 33 7.00 17.80 13.30
C ILE A 33 7.91 17.79 12.06
N LYS A 34 8.94 16.94 12.07
CA LYS A 34 9.86 16.82 10.93
C LYS A 34 9.15 16.33 9.67
N GLY A 35 8.28 15.33 9.80
CA GLY A 35 7.47 14.80 8.71
C GLY A 35 6.51 15.84 8.15
N TYR A 36 5.89 16.65 9.01
CA TYR A 36 5.04 17.76 8.57
C TYR A 36 5.85 18.81 7.81
N SER A 37 7.03 19.20 8.30
CA SER A 37 7.93 20.11 7.56
C SER A 37 8.28 19.56 6.18
N MET A 38 8.70 18.29 6.11
CA MET A 38 9.02 17.62 4.85
C MET A 38 7.83 17.54 3.89
N TYR A 39 6.64 17.25 4.42
CA TYR A 39 5.40 17.30 3.65
C TYR A 39 5.17 18.70 3.05
N ARG A 40 5.27 19.75 3.87
CA ARG A 40 5.07 21.14 3.42
C ARG A 40 6.06 21.54 2.34
N ASP A 41 7.34 21.19 2.52
CA ASP A 41 8.38 21.46 1.52
C ASP A 41 8.07 20.76 0.19
N ALA A 42 7.65 19.50 0.26
CA ALA A 42 7.34 18.68 -0.92
C ALA A 42 6.12 19.21 -1.70
N VAL A 43 5.00 19.50 -1.04
CA VAL A 43 3.79 20.02 -1.71
C VAL A 43 3.92 21.48 -2.13
N THR A 44 4.86 22.23 -1.55
CA THR A 44 5.19 23.59 -2.01
C THR A 44 6.02 23.52 -3.30
N ALA A 45 6.97 22.58 -3.38
CA ALA A 45 7.80 22.38 -4.56
C ALA A 45 7.00 21.81 -5.75
N CYS A 46 6.08 20.89 -5.48
CA CYS A 46 5.16 20.33 -6.47
C CYS A 46 3.75 20.26 -5.86
N PRO A 47 2.86 21.24 -6.13
CA PRO A 47 1.49 21.18 -5.63
C PRO A 47 0.73 19.95 -6.10
N ILE A 48 -0.12 19.38 -5.22
CA ILE A 48 -0.94 18.20 -5.54
C ILE A 48 -1.67 18.33 -6.90
N PRO A 49 -2.37 19.45 -7.20
CA PRO A 49 -3.04 19.61 -8.51
C PRO A 49 -2.08 19.48 -9.69
N GLN A 50 -0.88 20.07 -9.59
CA GLN A 50 0.12 19.99 -10.65
C GLN A 50 0.62 18.55 -10.85
N MET A 51 0.89 17.84 -9.75
CA MET A 51 1.29 16.44 -9.79
C MET A 51 0.20 15.57 -10.45
N VAL A 52 -1.06 15.73 -10.03
CA VAL A 52 -2.21 15.00 -10.60
C VAL A 52 -2.36 15.27 -12.09
N SER A 53 -2.43 16.54 -12.51
CA SER A 53 -2.55 16.89 -13.92
C SER A 53 -1.37 16.38 -14.76
N SER A 54 -0.15 16.36 -14.21
CA SER A 54 1.01 15.84 -14.93
C SER A 54 0.89 14.33 -15.22
N ILE A 55 0.28 13.56 -14.33
CA ILE A 55 0.05 12.13 -14.53
C ILE A 55 -1.10 11.90 -15.50
N GLN A 56 -2.22 12.60 -15.31
CA GLN A 56 -3.40 12.49 -16.17
C GLN A 56 -3.14 12.91 -17.62
N SER A 57 -2.15 13.78 -17.85
CA SER A 57 -1.77 14.22 -19.22
C SER A 57 -0.89 13.22 -19.99
N ARG A 58 -0.52 12.07 -19.41
CA ARG A 58 0.31 11.07 -20.09
C ARG A 58 -0.49 10.38 -21.18
N GLU A 59 0.13 10.11 -22.32
CA GLU A 59 -0.52 9.46 -23.48
C GLU A 59 -1.07 8.07 -23.15
N ASN A 60 -0.37 7.34 -22.28
CA ASN A 60 -0.69 6.01 -21.80
C ASN A 60 -1.39 6.01 -20.43
N PHE A 61 -2.03 7.11 -20.07
CA PHE A 61 -2.89 7.16 -18.88
C PHE A 61 -4.16 6.32 -19.10
N VAL A 62 -4.52 5.54 -18.10
CA VAL A 62 -5.66 4.62 -18.10
C VAL A 62 -6.66 5.09 -17.07
N GLU A 63 -7.88 5.39 -17.50
CA GLU A 63 -8.98 5.79 -16.63
C GLU A 63 -9.54 4.59 -15.84
N TYR A 64 -10.20 4.87 -14.72
CA TYR A 64 -10.73 3.83 -13.83
C TYR A 64 -11.69 2.88 -14.57
N GLU A 65 -12.50 3.41 -15.46
CA GLU A 65 -13.51 2.69 -16.25
C GLU A 65 -12.89 1.78 -17.34
N GLU A 66 -11.63 1.98 -17.70
CA GLU A 66 -10.91 1.16 -18.67
C GLU A 66 -10.27 -0.08 -18.02
N LEU A 67 -10.29 -0.17 -16.70
CA LEU A 67 -9.70 -1.28 -15.96
C LEU A 67 -10.72 -2.41 -15.79
N PRO A 68 -10.29 -3.69 -15.96
CA PRO A 68 -11.12 -4.82 -15.60
C PRO A 68 -11.53 -4.75 -14.13
N THR A 69 -12.81 -4.95 -13.81
CA THR A 69 -13.31 -4.93 -12.43
C THR A 69 -12.51 -5.86 -11.53
N ILE A 70 -12.16 -7.06 -12.03
CA ILE A 70 -11.38 -8.04 -11.28
C ILE A 70 -9.97 -7.54 -10.94
N TYR A 71 -9.38 -6.67 -11.77
CA TYR A 71 -8.10 -6.04 -11.48
C TYR A 71 -8.22 -5.08 -10.30
N ILE A 72 -9.26 -4.24 -10.32
CA ILE A 72 -9.56 -3.29 -9.24
C ILE A 72 -9.73 -4.04 -7.92
N ASP A 73 -10.58 -5.07 -7.92
CA ASP A 73 -10.87 -5.89 -6.74
C ASP A 73 -9.61 -6.61 -6.23
N ALA A 74 -8.76 -7.09 -7.13
CA ALA A 74 -7.51 -7.74 -6.80
C ALA A 74 -6.54 -6.79 -6.08
N VAL A 75 -6.32 -5.60 -6.65
CA VAL A 75 -5.44 -4.57 -6.07
C VAL A 75 -5.97 -4.14 -4.70
N ILE A 76 -7.26 -3.80 -4.59
CA ILE A 76 -7.87 -3.40 -3.31
C ILE A 76 -7.72 -4.52 -2.28
N SER A 77 -8.03 -5.77 -2.64
CA SER A 77 -7.98 -6.90 -1.70
C SER A 77 -6.58 -7.15 -1.14
N VAL A 78 -5.54 -7.05 -1.98
CA VAL A 78 -4.16 -7.41 -1.59
C VAL A 78 -3.37 -6.23 -1.01
N GLU A 79 -3.58 -5.01 -1.51
CA GLU A 79 -2.81 -3.84 -1.10
C GLU A 79 -3.52 -3.03 -0.02
N ASP A 80 -4.85 -2.87 -0.10
CA ASP A 80 -5.58 -1.94 0.75
C ASP A 80 -7.07 -2.27 0.87
N LYS A 81 -7.40 -3.36 1.58
CA LYS A 81 -8.77 -3.92 1.66
C LYS A 81 -9.87 -2.96 2.16
N ARG A 82 -9.48 -1.80 2.68
CA ARG A 82 -10.38 -0.76 3.21
C ARG A 82 -10.24 0.55 2.48
N PHE A 83 -9.63 0.53 1.30
CA PHE A 83 -9.35 1.67 0.45
C PHE A 83 -10.53 2.66 0.40
N GLU A 84 -11.73 2.16 0.11
CA GLU A 84 -12.95 2.98 0.01
C GLU A 84 -13.41 3.64 1.31
N SER A 85 -12.99 3.13 2.47
CA SER A 85 -13.54 3.50 3.77
C SER A 85 -12.69 4.49 4.58
N HIS A 86 -11.42 4.69 4.22
CA HIS A 86 -10.49 5.53 4.97
C HIS A 86 -10.07 6.78 4.19
N CYS A 87 -9.58 7.82 4.89
CA CYS A 87 -9.08 9.05 4.26
C CYS A 87 -7.55 9.01 4.09
N GLY A 88 -7.03 8.08 3.29
CA GLY A 88 -5.60 7.94 2.99
C GLY A 88 -4.74 7.21 4.01
N VAL A 89 -5.21 7.05 5.25
CA VAL A 89 -4.50 6.28 6.28
C VAL A 89 -5.46 5.33 6.97
N ASP A 90 -5.12 4.05 6.95
CA ASP A 90 -5.89 3.03 7.64
C ASP A 90 -5.34 2.75 9.05
N PHE A 91 -5.82 3.51 10.02
CA PHE A 91 -5.42 3.35 11.43
C PHE A 91 -5.78 1.97 12.00
N ILE A 92 -6.85 1.34 11.53
CA ILE A 92 -7.23 0.02 12.00
C ILE A 92 -6.27 -1.03 11.40
N ALA A 93 -5.80 -0.85 10.16
CA ALA A 93 -4.83 -1.75 9.55
C ALA A 93 -3.48 -1.62 10.22
N ILE A 94 -3.05 -0.39 10.53
CA ILE A 94 -1.84 -0.14 11.32
C ILE A 94 -1.92 -0.84 12.68
N GLY A 95 -3.02 -0.70 13.41
CA GLY A 95 -3.21 -1.37 14.70
C GLY A 95 -3.16 -2.90 14.61
N ARG A 96 -3.82 -3.47 13.59
CA ARG A 96 -3.79 -4.91 13.31
C ARG A 96 -2.39 -5.41 12.94
N ALA A 97 -1.69 -4.69 12.07
CA ALA A 97 -0.33 -5.04 11.65
C ALA A 97 0.63 -5.05 12.84
N VAL A 98 0.59 -4.02 13.69
CA VAL A 98 1.39 -3.96 14.92
C VAL A 98 1.09 -5.16 15.84
N TRP A 99 -0.18 -5.53 16.00
CA TRP A 99 -0.57 -6.67 16.82
C TRP A 99 -0.08 -8.01 16.24
N ASN A 100 -0.18 -8.19 14.92
CA ASN A 100 0.26 -9.40 14.23
C ASN A 100 1.78 -9.51 14.21
N ASP A 101 2.51 -8.41 14.02
CA ASP A 101 3.98 -8.36 14.07
C ASP A 101 4.50 -8.72 15.47
N ILE A 102 3.84 -8.25 16.53
CA ILE A 102 4.18 -8.62 17.92
C ILE A 102 3.96 -10.11 18.15
N LYS A 103 2.86 -10.67 17.65
CA LYS A 103 2.58 -12.12 17.77
C LYS A 103 3.58 -12.97 16.98
N ALA A 104 3.93 -12.53 15.78
CA ALA A 104 4.83 -13.24 14.88
C ALA A 104 6.31 -12.99 15.22
N MET A 105 6.61 -12.05 16.14
CA MET A 105 7.96 -11.60 16.47
C MET A 105 8.78 -11.20 15.23
N SER A 106 8.09 -10.77 14.16
CA SER A 106 8.65 -10.44 12.84
C SER A 106 7.72 -9.47 12.11
N PHE A 107 8.26 -8.65 11.20
CA PHE A 107 7.47 -7.74 10.36
C PHE A 107 6.80 -8.55 9.25
N VAL A 108 5.55 -8.94 9.45
CA VAL A 108 4.80 -9.84 8.55
C VAL A 108 3.70 -9.14 7.78
N GLU A 109 3.21 -7.99 8.25
CA GLU A 109 2.16 -7.23 7.58
C GLU A 109 2.62 -5.84 7.13
N GLY A 110 2.31 -5.49 5.88
CA GLY A 110 2.42 -4.12 5.39
C GLY A 110 1.26 -3.27 5.90
N GLY A 111 1.55 -2.09 6.45
CA GLY A 111 0.55 -1.14 6.93
C GLY A 111 0.33 0.07 6.02
N SER A 112 0.85 0.05 4.78
CA SER A 112 0.74 1.21 3.88
C SER A 112 -0.48 1.12 2.97
N THR A 113 -1.25 2.20 2.87
CA THR A 113 -2.41 2.32 1.97
C THR A 113 -1.98 2.60 0.53
N ILE A 114 -2.89 2.40 -0.44
CA ILE A 114 -2.68 2.79 -1.85
C ILE A 114 -2.28 4.28 -1.94
N THR A 115 -2.98 5.16 -1.23
CA THR A 115 -2.72 6.60 -1.20
C THR A 115 -1.33 6.94 -0.65
N GLN A 116 -0.89 6.21 0.39
CA GLN A 116 0.48 6.37 0.91
C GLN A 116 1.54 5.87 -0.07
N GLN A 117 1.24 4.86 -0.88
CA GLN A 117 2.17 4.39 -1.91
C GLN A 117 2.36 5.46 -3.00
N ILE A 118 1.30 6.16 -3.41
CA ILE A 118 1.41 7.32 -4.32
C ILE A 118 2.28 8.40 -3.68
N ALA A 119 1.97 8.79 -2.43
CA ALA A 119 2.74 9.81 -1.72
C ALA A 119 4.23 9.45 -1.67
N LYS A 120 4.55 8.21 -1.30
CA LYS A 120 5.92 7.68 -1.27
C LYS A 120 6.60 7.80 -2.63
N ASN A 121 5.95 7.35 -3.70
CA ASN A 121 6.57 7.23 -5.02
C ASN A 121 6.68 8.57 -5.77
N GLN A 122 5.76 9.51 -5.55
CA GLN A 122 5.72 10.78 -6.28
C GLN A 122 6.49 11.91 -5.56
N TYR A 123 6.55 11.89 -4.23
CA TYR A 123 7.12 13.01 -3.47
C TYR A 123 8.42 12.72 -2.75
N TYR A 124 8.74 11.45 -2.48
CA TYR A 124 9.80 11.14 -1.52
C TYR A 124 10.82 10.12 -2.03
N THR A 125 12.08 10.32 -1.66
CA THR A 125 13.19 9.41 -2.00
C THR A 125 13.58 8.50 -0.81
N GLN A 126 14.61 7.68 -0.98
CA GLN A 126 14.93 6.53 -0.11
C GLN A 126 15.56 6.84 1.27
N GLU A 127 15.74 8.10 1.71
CA GLU A 127 16.38 8.42 2.99
C GLU A 127 15.47 9.05 4.06
N LYS A 128 15.84 8.84 5.34
CA LYS A 128 15.12 9.16 6.58
C LYS A 128 13.72 8.52 6.70
N LYS A 129 13.72 7.19 6.89
CA LYS A 129 12.54 6.30 6.88
C LYS A 129 11.38 6.71 7.80
N LEU A 130 11.64 7.26 8.99
CA LEU A 130 10.56 7.64 9.92
C LEU A 130 9.97 9.01 9.61
N GLU A 131 10.79 10.06 9.45
CA GLU A 131 10.31 11.38 9.03
C GLU A 131 9.51 11.30 7.73
N ARG A 132 10.05 10.57 6.74
CA ARG A 132 9.36 10.33 5.47
C ARG A 132 8.03 9.63 5.68
N LYS A 133 7.95 8.64 6.58
CA LYS A 133 6.68 7.93 6.82
C LYS A 133 5.59 8.85 7.39
N PHE A 134 5.96 9.82 8.23
CA PHE A 134 5.02 10.87 8.66
C PHE A 134 4.67 11.83 7.51
N ALA A 135 5.63 12.19 6.66
CA ALA A 135 5.37 13.01 5.48
C ALA A 135 4.39 12.32 4.51
N GLU A 136 4.56 11.01 4.26
CA GLU A 136 3.63 10.17 3.48
C GLU A 136 2.20 10.22 4.04
N ILE A 137 2.03 10.20 5.36
CA ILE A 137 0.72 10.34 6.01
C ILE A 137 0.07 11.69 5.70
N PHE A 138 0.80 12.79 5.87
CA PHE A 138 0.24 14.12 5.61
C PHE A 138 -0.10 14.33 4.12
N THR A 139 0.76 13.86 3.22
CA THR A 139 0.51 13.93 1.77
C THR A 139 -0.65 13.04 1.35
N ALA A 140 -0.78 11.83 1.90
CA ALA A 140 -1.94 10.97 1.62
C ALA A 140 -3.25 11.63 2.06
N ILE A 141 -3.27 12.30 3.22
CA ILE A 141 -4.45 13.05 3.68
C ILE A 141 -4.78 14.23 2.75
N GLU A 142 -3.77 14.91 2.19
CA GLU A 142 -4.02 16.01 1.24
C GLU A 142 -4.50 15.49 -0.11
N LEU A 143 -3.94 14.39 -0.62
CA LEU A 143 -4.42 13.70 -1.82
C LEU A 143 -5.90 13.35 -1.70
N GLU A 144 -6.32 12.78 -0.57
CA GLU A 144 -7.71 12.37 -0.31
C GLU A 144 -8.68 13.52 -0.12
N LYS A 145 -8.18 14.73 0.12
CA LYS A 145 -9.02 15.95 0.12
C LYS A 145 -9.22 16.50 -1.29
N TYR A 146 -8.31 16.21 -2.20
CA TYR A 146 -8.29 16.76 -3.55
C TYR A 146 -8.88 15.80 -4.58
N CYS A 147 -8.54 14.51 -4.48
CA CYS A 147 -8.96 13.45 -5.39
C CYS A 147 -10.05 12.57 -4.76
N SER A 148 -10.95 12.10 -5.60
CA SER A 148 -11.86 10.98 -5.33
C SER A 148 -11.10 9.65 -5.25
N LYS A 149 -11.77 8.60 -4.76
CA LYS A 149 -11.18 7.24 -4.68
C LYS A 149 -10.80 6.68 -6.03
N GLN A 150 -11.64 6.90 -7.05
CA GLN A 150 -11.36 6.48 -8.42
C GLN A 150 -10.11 7.19 -8.95
N GLU A 151 -10.02 8.52 -8.81
CA GLU A 151 -8.82 9.28 -9.24
C GLU A 151 -7.56 8.83 -8.48
N ILE A 152 -7.66 8.53 -7.17
CA ILE A 152 -6.53 7.98 -6.42
C ILE A 152 -6.11 6.62 -6.99
N PHE A 153 -7.08 5.76 -7.31
CA PHE A 153 -6.80 4.45 -7.89
C PHE A 153 -6.14 4.59 -9.27
N GLU A 154 -6.62 5.49 -10.12
CA GLU A 154 -6.00 5.80 -11.42
C GLU A 154 -4.55 6.27 -11.26
N LEU A 155 -4.30 7.23 -10.35
CA LEU A 155 -2.95 7.73 -10.07
C LEU A 155 -2.04 6.60 -9.60
N TYR A 156 -2.55 5.67 -8.78
CA TYR A 156 -1.79 4.52 -8.33
C TYR A 156 -1.41 3.60 -9.50
N VAL A 157 -2.39 3.13 -10.27
CA VAL A 157 -2.16 2.13 -11.32
C VAL A 157 -1.34 2.69 -12.48
N ASN A 158 -1.40 4.01 -12.72
CA ASN A 158 -0.63 4.68 -13.79
C ASN A 158 0.78 5.10 -13.37
N THR A 159 1.15 4.92 -12.09
CA THR A 159 2.49 5.33 -11.63
C THR A 159 3.29 4.23 -10.95
N ILE A 160 2.65 3.14 -10.54
CA ILE A 160 3.36 2.08 -9.85
C ILE A 160 4.26 1.28 -10.79
N TYR A 161 5.35 0.77 -10.24
CA TYR A 161 6.33 -0.04 -10.96
C TYR A 161 5.94 -1.52 -10.92
N PHE A 162 5.87 -2.15 -12.09
CA PHE A 162 5.48 -3.56 -12.25
C PHE A 162 6.65 -4.51 -12.52
N GLY A 163 7.89 -4.00 -12.52
CA GLY A 163 9.07 -4.77 -12.92
C GLY A 163 9.43 -4.53 -14.38
N ASP A 164 10.61 -4.99 -14.79
CA ASP A 164 11.11 -4.95 -16.17
C ASP A 164 11.07 -3.59 -16.88
N GLY A 165 11.17 -2.50 -16.11
CA GLY A 165 11.10 -1.14 -16.64
C GLY A 165 9.68 -0.63 -16.90
N TYR A 166 8.64 -1.42 -16.61
CA TYR A 166 7.24 -1.04 -16.82
C TYR A 166 6.69 -0.20 -15.66
N TYR A 167 6.32 1.04 -15.96
CA TYR A 167 5.70 1.97 -15.02
C TYR A 167 4.28 2.28 -15.49
N GLY A 168 3.30 1.93 -14.68
CA GLY A 168 1.91 2.04 -15.05
C GLY A 168 1.35 0.75 -15.67
N ILE A 169 0.05 0.55 -15.48
CA ILE A 169 -0.68 -0.66 -15.90
C ILE A 169 -0.70 -0.84 -17.41
N TYR A 170 -0.73 0.25 -18.19
CA TYR A 170 -0.63 0.21 -19.65
C TYR A 170 0.69 -0.46 -20.09
N ASP A 171 1.82 0.07 -19.60
CA ASP A 171 3.14 -0.42 -19.98
C ASP A 171 3.33 -1.88 -19.55
N ALA A 172 2.80 -2.26 -18.39
CA ALA A 172 2.84 -3.64 -17.91
C ALA A 172 1.98 -4.59 -18.76
N ALA A 173 0.73 -4.21 -19.09
CA ALA A 173 -0.16 -5.01 -19.93
C ALA A 173 0.42 -5.21 -21.33
N LYS A 174 0.96 -4.14 -21.93
CA LYS A 174 1.63 -4.21 -23.23
C LYS A 174 2.94 -5.00 -23.16
N GLY A 175 3.74 -4.77 -22.15
CA GLY A 175 5.06 -5.37 -21.99
C GLY A 175 5.03 -6.87 -21.70
N TYR A 176 4.13 -7.33 -20.82
CA TYR A 176 4.05 -8.73 -20.44
C TYR A 176 3.14 -9.56 -21.35
N PHE A 177 2.05 -8.98 -21.87
CA PHE A 177 1.00 -9.73 -22.57
C PHE A 177 0.69 -9.20 -23.97
N GLY A 178 1.21 -8.05 -24.38
CA GLY A 178 0.90 -7.43 -25.67
C GLY A 178 -0.51 -6.84 -25.76
N LYS A 179 -1.20 -6.67 -24.63
CA LYS A 179 -2.63 -6.31 -24.56
C LYS A 179 -2.85 -4.90 -24.03
N GLN A 180 -4.00 -4.30 -24.35
CA GLN A 180 -4.50 -3.16 -23.59
C GLN A 180 -4.94 -3.61 -22.19
N PRO A 181 -4.94 -2.72 -21.18
CA PRO A 181 -5.47 -3.04 -19.84
C PRO A 181 -6.88 -3.65 -19.86
N SER A 182 -7.77 -3.12 -20.70
CA SER A 182 -9.15 -3.59 -20.85
C SER A 182 -9.28 -4.97 -21.51
N GLU A 183 -8.21 -5.49 -22.12
CA GLU A 183 -8.17 -6.77 -22.82
C GLU A 183 -7.52 -7.89 -21.97
N LEU A 184 -7.03 -7.55 -20.77
CA LEU A 184 -6.44 -8.53 -19.87
C LEU A 184 -7.46 -9.58 -19.46
N SER A 185 -7.05 -10.84 -19.48
CA SER A 185 -7.83 -11.90 -18.83
C SER A 185 -7.79 -11.74 -17.32
N ASP A 186 -8.74 -12.35 -16.63
CA ASP A 186 -8.76 -12.43 -15.16
C ASP A 186 -7.42 -12.91 -14.58
N TYR A 187 -6.82 -13.92 -15.20
CA TYR A 187 -5.50 -14.43 -14.81
C TYR A 187 -4.41 -13.36 -14.94
N GLU A 188 -4.33 -12.69 -16.09
CA GLU A 188 -3.31 -11.67 -16.37
C GLU A 188 -3.49 -10.45 -15.47
N ALA A 189 -4.74 -10.00 -15.28
CA ALA A 189 -5.09 -8.93 -14.37
C ALA A 189 -4.64 -9.24 -12.93
N ILE A 190 -5.01 -10.40 -12.40
CA ILE A 190 -4.66 -10.80 -11.03
C ILE A 190 -3.14 -11.00 -10.89
N MET A 191 -2.46 -11.49 -11.92
CA MET A 191 -1.00 -11.56 -11.96
C MET A 191 -0.39 -10.16 -11.78
N LEU A 192 -0.83 -9.18 -12.58
CA LEU A 192 -0.34 -7.80 -12.50
C LEU A 192 -0.60 -7.16 -11.15
N ALA A 193 -1.76 -7.40 -10.53
CA ALA A 193 -2.10 -6.89 -9.20
C ALA A 193 -1.13 -7.39 -8.11
N GLY A 194 -0.48 -8.54 -8.31
CA GLY A 194 0.48 -9.11 -7.37
C GLY A 194 1.90 -8.50 -7.44
N LEU A 195 2.27 -7.92 -8.58
CA LEU A 195 3.65 -7.49 -8.87
C LEU A 195 4.14 -6.31 -8.01
N PRO A 196 3.36 -5.25 -7.76
CA PRO A 196 3.82 -4.04 -7.08
C PRO A 196 4.47 -4.24 -5.70
N ASN A 197 4.15 -5.34 -5.02
CA ASN A 197 4.70 -5.65 -3.70
C ASN A 197 6.23 -5.83 -3.72
N ALA A 198 6.77 -6.46 -4.77
CA ALA A 198 8.19 -6.63 -4.98
C ALA A 198 8.49 -6.80 -6.48
N PRO A 199 8.36 -5.73 -7.29
CA PRO A 199 8.29 -5.81 -8.75
C PRO A 199 9.51 -6.49 -9.38
N SER A 200 10.71 -6.22 -8.89
CA SER A 200 11.92 -6.90 -9.38
C SER A 200 12.00 -8.38 -9.02
N ALA A 201 11.39 -8.80 -7.91
CA ALA A 201 11.39 -10.20 -7.49
C ALA A 201 10.27 -11.00 -8.17
N TYR A 202 9.12 -10.36 -8.40
CA TYR A 202 7.93 -11.01 -8.95
C TYR A 202 7.74 -10.79 -10.45
N SER A 203 8.65 -10.13 -11.16
CA SER A 203 8.61 -10.03 -12.63
C SER A 203 8.39 -11.43 -13.25
N PRO A 204 7.32 -11.63 -14.05
CA PRO A 204 7.07 -12.91 -14.72
C PRO A 204 8.19 -13.31 -15.70
N SER A 205 8.88 -12.33 -16.30
CA SER A 205 10.00 -12.58 -17.21
C SER A 205 11.25 -13.06 -16.48
N THR A 206 11.45 -12.64 -15.22
CA THR A 206 12.61 -13.01 -14.41
C THR A 206 12.34 -14.25 -13.55
N ASN A 207 11.19 -14.31 -12.86
CA ASN A 207 10.86 -15.34 -11.89
C ASN A 207 9.37 -15.77 -12.00
N PRO A 208 8.97 -16.51 -13.04
CA PRO A 208 7.57 -16.87 -13.28
C PRO A 208 6.95 -17.66 -12.11
N GLU A 209 7.72 -18.54 -11.45
CA GLU A 209 7.24 -19.31 -10.29
C GLU A 209 6.94 -18.42 -9.06
N LEU A 210 7.74 -17.36 -8.85
CA LEU A 210 7.49 -16.41 -7.77
C LEU A 210 6.31 -15.50 -8.09
N ALA A 211 6.18 -15.07 -9.35
CA ALA A 211 5.02 -14.34 -9.84
C ALA A 211 3.72 -15.13 -9.62
N TYR A 212 3.70 -16.40 -10.03
CA TYR A 212 2.57 -17.31 -9.83
C TYR A 212 2.28 -17.55 -8.34
N SER A 213 3.32 -17.73 -7.52
CA SER A 213 3.14 -17.88 -6.08
C SER A 213 2.53 -16.64 -5.43
N ARG A 214 2.92 -15.44 -5.89
CA ARG A 214 2.35 -14.17 -5.46
C ARG A 214 0.90 -14.02 -5.93
N MET A 215 0.59 -14.38 -7.17
CA MET A 215 -0.78 -14.38 -7.71
C MET A 215 -1.74 -15.22 -6.84
N LYS A 216 -1.31 -16.41 -6.38
CA LYS A 216 -2.12 -17.22 -5.45
C LYS A 216 -2.42 -16.51 -4.12
N ILE A 217 -1.49 -15.68 -3.64
CA ILE A 217 -1.73 -14.86 -2.44
C ILE A 217 -2.78 -13.79 -2.74
N VAL A 218 -2.74 -13.16 -3.92
CA VAL A 218 -3.76 -12.19 -4.34
C VAL A 218 -5.14 -12.84 -4.36
N LEU A 219 -5.28 -14.00 -5.03
CA LEU A 219 -6.54 -14.76 -5.06
C LEU A 219 -7.05 -15.09 -3.65
N SER A 220 -6.18 -15.60 -2.78
CA SER A 220 -6.57 -15.88 -1.38
C SER A 220 -7.08 -14.62 -0.67
N LYS A 221 -6.50 -13.45 -0.95
CA LYS A 221 -6.95 -12.18 -0.36
C LYS A 221 -8.27 -11.71 -0.95
N MET A 222 -8.51 -11.93 -2.24
CA MET A 222 -9.80 -11.65 -2.88
C MET A 222 -10.91 -12.52 -2.28
N VAL A 223 -10.65 -13.80 -2.04
CA VAL A 223 -11.60 -14.70 -1.34
C VAL A 223 -11.85 -14.23 0.09
N GLU A 224 -10.79 -13.89 0.86
CA GLU A 224 -10.93 -13.34 2.22
C GLU A 224 -11.76 -12.05 2.27
N CYS A 225 -11.72 -11.25 1.20
CA CYS A 225 -12.49 -10.01 1.07
C CYS A 225 -13.89 -10.23 0.46
N ASN A 226 -14.25 -11.46 0.09
CA ASN A 226 -15.48 -11.83 -0.62
C ASN A 226 -15.62 -11.13 -1.98
N ALA A 227 -14.51 -10.79 -2.63
CA ALA A 227 -14.52 -10.27 -4.01
C ALA A 227 -14.80 -11.37 -5.03
N ILE A 228 -14.35 -12.60 -4.74
CA ILE A 228 -14.60 -13.81 -5.53
C ILE A 228 -14.84 -15.00 -4.59
N THR A 229 -15.44 -16.07 -5.10
CA THR A 229 -15.55 -17.36 -4.38
C THR A 229 -14.27 -18.18 -4.49
N GLN A 230 -14.17 -19.21 -3.65
CA GLN A 230 -13.07 -20.18 -3.74
C GLN A 230 -13.11 -20.94 -5.08
N GLU A 231 -14.30 -21.27 -5.59
CA GLU A 231 -14.42 -21.95 -6.90
C GLU A 231 -13.94 -21.03 -8.04
N GLU A 232 -14.31 -19.75 -8.02
CA GLU A 232 -13.85 -18.77 -9.03
C GLU A 232 -12.33 -18.63 -9.01
N ALA A 233 -11.72 -18.54 -7.83
CA ALA A 233 -10.27 -18.50 -7.69
C ALA A 233 -9.56 -19.73 -8.27
N GLU A 234 -10.16 -20.91 -8.13
CA GLU A 234 -9.63 -22.16 -8.70
C GLU A 234 -9.75 -22.19 -10.23
N VAL A 235 -10.90 -21.75 -10.78
CA VAL A 235 -11.13 -21.67 -12.22
C VAL A 235 -10.14 -20.71 -12.88
N ILE A 236 -9.92 -19.53 -12.31
CA ILE A 236 -8.97 -18.55 -12.85
C ILE A 236 -7.55 -19.15 -12.94
N LEU A 237 -7.14 -19.94 -11.95
CA LEU A 237 -5.84 -20.61 -11.96
C LEU A 237 -5.73 -21.72 -12.99
N THR A 238 -6.83 -22.40 -13.33
CA THR A 238 -6.83 -23.46 -14.34
C THR A 238 -6.90 -22.90 -15.75
N ASP A 239 -7.67 -21.83 -15.97
CA ASP A 239 -7.91 -21.27 -17.30
C ASP A 239 -6.70 -20.47 -17.85
N GLY A 240 -5.83 -20.01 -16.96
CA GLY A 240 -4.60 -19.30 -17.33
C GLY A 240 -3.36 -20.17 -17.57
N LYS A 241 -3.49 -21.51 -17.56
CA LYS A 241 -2.43 -22.46 -17.90
C LYS A 241 -2.57 -22.98 -19.33
#